data_AF-A0A7W2Z9I8-F1
#
_entry.id   AF-A0A7W2Z9I8-F1
#
_cell.length_a   1.000
_cell.length_b   1.000
_cell.length_c   1.000
_cell.angle_alpha   90.00
_cell.angle_beta   90.00
_cell.angle_gamma   90.00
#
_symmetry.space_group_name_H-M   'P 1'
#
loop_
_entity.id
_entity.type
_entity.pdbx_description
1 polymer ?
#
loop_
_entity_poly.entity_id
_entity_poly.type
_entity_poly.pdbx_seq_one_letter_code
_entity_poly.pdbx_strand_id
1 'polypeptide(L)'
;MSGSISGVSLLAADSRKSLITDVQFYEAYTSTALNRKFKNIIKPGIYSGFNVVPGTGLKVTVTSGNEGGAASVDIDNVQLSVQQILDIDVDIPAGQTTIIALQAFYKFGVKTSQVTDESTVNAAEIVTITAQQLRDGQIELCRVAVPEGATQITSEMIDTSFRVFRSLGLQLSAELDSEEEGVAANSLAIKKAISFLSGEGVPEALSTLAQLAAAINNDGNFAQTIDKALDLKAPLTSPTLTGTPKAPTAAQTVNNTQIATTAFVKAAISALVGGSTPEGLDTLSELAAALNNDPQFATTMKKALEGKQPLNQTLTDLSGKTVAGILEY
;
A
#
# COMPACT_ATOMS: atom_id res chain seq x y z
N MET A 1 49.54 37.07 38.68
CA MET A 1 50.03 37.58 39.98
C MET A 1 50.34 36.37 40.85
N SER A 2 51.61 36.23 41.24
CA SER A 2 52.11 35.11 42.06
C SER A 2 51.96 35.49 43.53
N GLY A 3 51.32 34.61 44.32
CA GLY A 3 51.27 34.69 45.77
C GLY A 3 52.01 33.49 46.34
N SER A 4 53.13 33.75 47.04
CA SER A 4 53.93 32.75 47.74
C SER A 4 53.41 32.59 49.17
N ILE A 5 53.15 31.36 49.59
CA ILE A 5 53.06 30.98 51.01
C ILE A 5 54.31 30.14 51.31
N SER A 6 55.05 30.49 52.35
CA SER A 6 56.33 29.89 52.75
C SER A 6 56.31 28.36 52.77
N GLY A 7 57.23 27.74 52.04
CA GLY A 7 57.77 26.42 52.36
C GLY A 7 57.15 25.19 51.69
N VAL A 8 56.13 25.34 50.84
CA VAL A 8 55.58 24.23 50.05
C VAL A 8 55.65 24.60 48.57
N SER A 9 56.67 24.11 47.88
CA SER A 9 56.63 24.04 46.42
C SER A 9 55.69 22.90 46.07
N LEU A 10 54.43 23.22 45.78
CA LEU A 10 53.53 22.25 45.13
C LEU A 10 53.95 22.16 43.66
N LEU A 11 55.06 21.47 43.41
CA LEU A 11 55.35 20.89 42.10
C LEU A 11 54.44 19.67 41.95
N ALA A 12 53.13 19.88 41.91
CA ALA A 12 52.26 18.88 41.33
C ALA A 12 52.58 18.92 39.83
N ALA A 13 53.62 18.18 39.41
CA ALA A 13 53.67 17.70 38.04
C ALA A 13 52.31 17.05 37.80
N ASP A 14 51.52 17.58 36.86
CA ASP A 14 50.18 17.09 36.59
C ASP A 14 50.31 15.63 36.12
N SER A 15 50.26 14.70 37.07
CA SER A 15 50.47 13.27 36.85
C SER A 15 49.19 12.60 36.34
N ARG A 16 48.15 13.39 36.04
CA ARG A 16 46.90 12.88 35.48
C ARG A 16 47.14 12.44 34.05
N LYS A 17 47.03 11.14 33.82
CA LYS A 17 47.03 10.58 32.46
C LYS A 17 45.73 11.01 31.76
N SER A 18 45.82 11.41 30.50
CA SER A 18 44.64 11.84 29.73
C SER A 18 43.64 10.71 29.50
N LEU A 19 44.11 9.46 29.51
CA LEU A 19 43.30 8.24 29.40
C LEU A 19 43.58 7.31 30.58
N ILE A 20 42.52 6.75 31.15
CA ILE A 20 42.56 5.70 32.17
C ILE A 20 41.88 4.45 31.60
N THR A 21 42.42 3.27 31.89
CA THR A 21 41.90 2.00 31.39
C THR A 21 41.79 1.02 32.54
N ASP A 22 40.72 0.23 32.58
CA ASP A 22 40.52 -0.72 33.67
C ASP A 22 41.66 -1.76 33.77
N VAL A 23 42.07 -1.97 35.02
CA VAL A 23 43.32 -2.54 35.58
C VAL A 23 43.83 -3.81 34.90
N GLN A 24 45.16 -3.90 34.69
CA GLN A 24 45.85 -5.06 34.09
C GLN A 24 46.93 -5.68 35.00
N PHE A 25 47.14 -5.11 36.19
CA PHE A 25 48.39 -5.29 36.90
C PHE A 25 48.34 -6.39 37.96
N TYR A 26 49.26 -7.36 37.85
CA TYR A 26 49.48 -8.53 38.74
C TYR A 26 48.28 -9.38 39.16
N GLU A 27 47.09 -9.13 38.61
CA GLU A 27 45.87 -9.86 38.94
C GLU A 27 45.49 -10.84 37.83
N ALA A 28 46.10 -12.02 37.85
CA ALA A 28 45.82 -13.08 36.87
C ALA A 28 44.33 -13.49 36.85
N TYR A 29 43.62 -13.31 37.96
CA TYR A 29 42.30 -13.91 38.17
C TYR A 29 41.15 -12.93 38.39
N THR A 30 41.36 -11.74 38.94
CA THR A 30 40.27 -10.81 39.30
C THR A 30 39.95 -9.81 38.19
N SER A 31 40.90 -8.96 37.82
CA SER A 31 40.71 -7.99 36.73
C SER A 31 40.49 -8.65 35.37
N THR A 32 41.27 -9.69 35.06
CA THR A 32 41.12 -10.49 33.84
C THR A 32 39.75 -11.18 33.76
N ALA A 33 39.24 -11.71 34.88
CA ALA A 33 37.93 -12.34 34.88
C ALA A 33 36.79 -11.33 34.70
N LEU A 34 36.91 -10.12 35.26
CA LEU A 34 35.93 -9.06 35.05
C LEU A 34 35.92 -8.62 33.58
N ASN A 35 37.08 -8.35 32.99
CA ASN A 35 37.18 -7.93 31.59
C ASN A 35 36.70 -9.02 30.62
N ARG A 36 36.92 -10.32 30.96
CA ARG A 36 36.34 -11.44 30.21
C ARG A 36 34.83 -11.59 30.39
N LYS A 37 34.27 -11.18 31.54
CA LYS A 37 32.81 -11.18 31.74
C LYS A 37 32.13 -10.11 30.87
N PHE A 38 32.78 -8.97 30.64
CA PHE A 38 32.25 -7.93 29.76
C PHE A 38 32.39 -8.27 28.28
N LYS A 39 33.35 -9.11 27.90
CA LYS A 39 33.49 -9.63 26.53
C LYS A 39 32.17 -10.24 26.07
N ASN A 40 31.71 -9.81 24.89
CA ASN A 40 30.43 -10.19 24.26
C ASN A 40 29.15 -9.73 25.01
N ILE A 41 29.25 -9.06 26.16
CA ILE A 41 28.11 -8.41 26.84
C ILE A 41 28.08 -6.92 26.49
N ILE A 42 29.23 -6.26 26.56
CA ILE A 42 29.41 -4.86 26.19
C ILE A 42 30.06 -4.84 24.81
N LYS A 43 29.38 -4.24 23.82
CA LYS A 43 29.91 -4.13 22.45
C LYS A 43 31.03 -3.07 22.41
N PRO A 44 32.09 -3.26 21.62
CA PRO A 44 33.09 -2.21 21.44
C PRO A 44 32.48 -0.96 20.80
N GLY A 45 32.94 0.21 21.26
CA GLY A 45 32.50 1.51 20.79
C GLY A 45 32.61 2.60 21.85
N ILE A 46 32.09 3.77 21.53
CA ILE A 46 32.14 4.97 22.37
C ILE A 46 30.77 5.19 22.98
N TYR A 47 30.72 5.34 24.30
CA TYR A 47 29.48 5.51 25.06
C TYR A 47 29.23 6.97 25.46
N SER A 48 30.28 7.78 25.60
CA SER A 48 30.20 9.22 25.83
C SER A 48 31.55 9.90 25.52
N GLY A 49 31.56 11.23 25.35
CA GLY A 49 32.79 12.02 25.15
C GLY A 49 33.61 11.61 23.92
N PHE A 50 34.95 11.64 23.95
CA PHE A 50 35.82 11.34 22.79
C PHE A 50 35.43 12.09 21.50
N ASN A 51 34.92 13.31 21.64
CA ASN A 51 34.58 14.17 20.53
C ASN A 51 35.86 14.71 19.90
N VAL A 52 35.94 14.72 18.58
CA VAL A 52 37.09 15.26 17.87
C VAL A 52 36.72 16.62 17.32
N VAL A 53 37.39 17.66 17.79
CA VAL A 53 37.17 19.05 17.37
C VAL A 53 38.46 19.63 16.76
N PRO A 54 38.36 20.65 15.89
CA PRO A 54 39.55 21.34 15.42
C PRO A 54 40.36 21.94 16.57
N GLY A 55 41.66 21.67 16.58
CA GLY A 55 42.61 22.23 17.52
C GLY A 55 43.37 23.43 16.93
N THR A 56 44.46 23.81 17.58
CA THR A 56 45.33 24.89 17.07
C THR A 56 46.27 24.39 15.98
N GLY A 57 46.30 25.07 14.83
CA GLY A 57 47.12 24.67 13.68
C GLY A 57 46.65 23.35 13.05
N LEU A 58 47.58 22.51 12.63
CA LEU A 58 47.29 21.18 12.07
C LEU A 58 47.08 20.11 13.15
N LYS A 59 46.28 20.45 14.17
CA LYS A 59 45.94 19.56 15.27
C LYS A 59 44.43 19.38 15.35
N VAL A 60 44.01 18.21 15.78
CA VAL A 60 42.69 18.04 16.37
C VAL A 60 42.80 17.87 17.86
N THR A 61 41.77 18.25 18.58
CA THR A 61 41.64 18.00 20.01
C THR A 61 40.57 16.92 20.20
N VAL A 62 40.94 15.81 20.80
CA VAL A 62 39.98 14.82 21.32
C VAL A 62 39.55 15.28 22.69
N THR A 63 38.27 15.56 22.90
CA THR A 63 37.71 16.10 24.14
C THR A 63 36.55 15.27 24.68
N SER A 64 36.48 15.15 26.00
CA SER A 64 35.39 14.46 26.70
C SER A 64 34.10 15.28 26.73
N GLY A 65 34.15 16.57 26.39
CA GLY A 65 33.02 17.48 26.54
C GLY A 65 32.57 17.58 28.00
N ASN A 66 31.27 17.79 28.22
CA ASN A 66 30.72 18.00 29.57
C ASN A 66 30.33 16.70 30.30
N GLU A 67 30.23 15.58 29.59
CA GLU A 67 29.66 14.33 30.11
C GLU A 67 30.72 13.29 30.52
N GLY A 68 32.00 13.61 30.35
CA GLY A 68 33.10 12.66 30.50
C GLY A 68 33.21 11.71 29.31
N GLY A 69 34.42 11.23 29.01
CA GLY A 69 34.63 10.27 27.92
C GLY A 69 34.64 8.85 28.44
N ALA A 70 33.85 7.99 27.81
CA ALA A 70 33.82 6.56 28.09
C ALA A 70 33.74 5.76 26.79
N ALA A 71 34.63 4.80 26.64
CA ALA A 71 34.67 3.87 25.52
C ALA A 71 34.94 2.45 26.02
N SER A 72 34.51 1.46 25.25
CA SER A 72 34.80 0.06 25.52
C SER A 72 35.55 -0.52 24.33
N VAL A 73 36.77 -1.00 24.56
CA VAL A 73 37.67 -1.52 23.52
C VAL A 73 37.80 -3.02 23.68
N ASP A 74 37.62 -3.73 22.57
CA ASP A 74 37.78 -5.18 22.52
C ASP A 74 39.22 -5.55 22.16
N ILE A 75 39.83 -6.46 22.91
CA ILE A 75 41.20 -6.97 22.67
C ILE A 75 41.23 -8.46 22.98
N ASP A 76 41.53 -9.29 21.99
CA ASP A 76 41.60 -10.74 22.08
C ASP A 76 40.35 -11.33 22.79
N ASN A 77 40.51 -11.71 24.07
CA ASN A 77 39.48 -12.37 24.89
C ASN A 77 38.97 -11.49 26.04
N VAL A 78 39.27 -10.19 26.04
CA VAL A 78 38.89 -9.26 27.09
C VAL A 78 38.28 -7.99 26.52
N GLN A 79 37.35 -7.40 27.26
CA GLN A 79 36.77 -6.09 26.98
C GLN A 79 37.32 -5.09 28.00
N LEU A 80 37.96 -4.01 27.54
CA LEU A 80 38.53 -2.97 28.38
C LEU A 80 37.69 -1.69 28.34
N SER A 81 37.34 -1.15 29.50
CA SER A 81 36.78 0.20 29.60
C SER A 81 37.92 1.23 29.57
N VAL A 82 37.76 2.27 28.76
CA VAL A 82 38.68 3.42 28.70
C VAL A 82 37.91 4.70 29.04
N GLN A 83 38.44 5.49 29.95
CA GLN A 83 37.91 6.79 30.33
C GLN A 83 38.84 7.91 29.88
N GLN A 84 38.26 8.98 29.34
CA GLN A 84 38.97 10.20 29.03
C GLN A 84 38.87 11.19 30.19
N ILE A 85 40.04 11.60 30.71
CA ILE A 85 40.17 12.51 31.85
C ILE A 85 40.54 13.92 31.40
N LEU A 86 41.38 14.05 30.37
CA LEU A 86 41.85 15.32 29.83
C LEU A 86 41.73 15.34 28.30
N ASP A 87 41.69 16.54 27.74
CA ASP A 87 41.76 16.77 26.30
C ASP A 87 43.13 16.33 25.76
N ILE A 88 43.13 15.79 24.55
CA ILE A 88 44.31 15.23 23.90
C ILE A 88 44.45 15.88 22.52
N ASP A 89 45.51 16.65 22.34
CA ASP A 89 45.85 17.21 21.04
C ASP A 89 46.63 16.20 20.21
N VAL A 90 46.20 16.01 18.96
CA VAL A 90 46.78 15.07 18.01
C VAL A 90 47.21 15.83 16.76
N ASP A 91 48.49 15.74 16.42
CA ASP A 91 49.03 16.31 15.19
C ASP A 91 48.62 15.49 13.96
N ILE A 92 48.12 16.16 12.92
CA ILE A 92 47.66 15.54 11.69
C ILE A 92 48.50 16.04 10.50
N PRO A 93 49.12 15.14 9.71
CA PRO A 93 49.88 15.53 8.53
C PRO A 93 48.96 16.09 7.43
N ALA A 94 49.42 17.15 6.75
CA ALA A 94 48.73 17.72 5.59
C ALA A 94 48.91 16.85 4.33
N GLY A 95 47.96 16.95 3.39
CA GLY A 95 48.00 16.27 2.10
C GLY A 95 47.52 14.81 2.12
N GLN A 96 46.96 14.34 3.22
CA GLN A 96 46.47 12.96 3.35
C GLN A 96 45.24 12.85 4.26
N THR A 97 44.53 11.72 4.13
CA THR A 97 43.49 11.32 5.08
C THR A 97 44.11 10.47 6.17
N THR A 98 43.91 10.87 7.42
CA THR A 98 44.43 10.17 8.61
C THR A 98 43.26 9.69 9.46
N ILE A 99 43.28 8.41 9.85
CA ILE A 99 42.31 7.86 10.80
C ILE A 99 42.79 8.17 12.20
N ILE A 100 41.90 8.65 13.05
CA ILE A 100 42.16 8.86 14.48
C ILE A 100 41.43 7.78 15.24
N ALA A 101 42.17 7.00 16.02
CA ALA A 101 41.62 5.88 16.76
C ALA A 101 42.03 5.93 18.23
N LEU A 102 41.11 5.47 19.09
CA LEU A 102 41.44 5.07 20.44
C LEU A 102 42.02 3.66 20.39
N GLN A 103 43.28 3.52 20.80
CA GLN A 103 43.93 2.22 20.95
C GLN A 103 44.04 1.89 22.43
N ALA A 104 43.58 0.70 22.83
CA ALA A 104 43.89 0.15 24.13
C ALA A 104 44.92 -0.98 23.99
N PHE A 105 45.66 -1.23 25.06
CA PHE A 105 46.67 -2.29 25.13
C PHE A 105 46.30 -3.24 26.26
N TYR A 106 46.41 -4.55 26.06
CA TYR A 106 46.27 -5.54 27.13
C TYR A 106 47.39 -6.57 27.07
N LYS A 107 48.15 -6.72 28.17
CA LYS A 107 49.08 -7.85 28.32
C LYS A 107 49.35 -8.17 29.78
N PHE A 108 49.11 -9.42 30.15
CA PHE A 108 49.37 -9.91 31.51
C PHE A 108 50.84 -9.70 31.93
N GLY A 109 51.03 -9.22 33.16
CA GLY A 109 52.36 -9.02 33.77
C GLY A 109 53.10 -7.77 33.29
N VAL A 110 52.53 -6.97 32.40
CA VAL A 110 53.13 -5.71 31.93
C VAL A 110 52.63 -4.55 32.79
N LYS A 111 53.57 -3.79 33.36
CA LYS A 111 53.27 -2.50 34.00
C LYS A 111 52.99 -1.48 32.92
N THR A 112 51.83 -0.82 32.96
CA THR A 112 51.55 0.34 32.10
C THR A 112 51.94 1.63 32.81
N SER A 113 51.97 2.73 32.06
CA SER A 113 52.22 4.08 32.57
C SER A 113 51.18 4.53 33.61
N GLN A 114 50.02 3.86 33.70
CA GLN A 114 49.02 4.08 34.75
C GLN A 114 49.43 3.49 36.11
N VAL A 115 50.37 2.55 36.13
CA VAL A 115 50.86 1.86 37.35
C VAL A 115 52.20 2.44 37.82
N THR A 116 53.07 2.81 36.87
CA THR A 116 54.38 3.38 37.18
C THR A 116 54.82 4.33 36.07
N ASP A 117 55.36 5.48 36.45
CA ASP A 117 55.88 6.48 35.50
C ASP A 117 57.17 6.03 34.78
N GLU A 118 57.80 4.95 35.24
CA GLU A 118 58.95 4.34 34.55
C GLU A 118 58.53 3.52 33.31
N SER A 119 57.24 3.18 33.18
CA SER A 119 56.76 2.39 32.05
C SER A 119 56.52 3.26 30.82
N THR A 120 57.04 2.81 29.69
CA THR A 120 56.77 3.38 28.36
C THR A 120 55.51 2.83 27.71
N VAL A 121 54.83 1.87 28.35
CA VAL A 121 53.64 1.22 27.79
C VAL A 121 52.39 1.93 28.25
N ASN A 122 51.66 2.57 27.33
CA ASN A 122 50.36 3.16 27.63
C ASN A 122 49.27 2.08 27.65
N ALA A 123 48.35 2.14 28.62
CA ALA A 123 47.21 1.21 28.64
C ALA A 123 46.12 1.60 27.63
N ALA A 124 46.04 2.89 27.30
CA ALA A 124 45.31 3.40 26.15
C ALA A 124 45.96 4.69 25.62
N GLU A 125 45.83 4.94 24.32
CA GLU A 125 46.41 6.08 23.61
C GLU A 125 45.54 6.46 22.42
N ILE A 126 45.51 7.76 22.07
CA ILE A 126 44.95 8.21 20.80
C ILE A 126 46.05 8.11 19.75
N VAL A 127 45.82 7.33 18.71
CA VAL A 127 46.78 7.05 17.65
C VAL A 127 46.30 7.56 16.30
N THR A 128 47.24 7.93 15.45
CA THR A 128 47.00 8.21 14.04
C THR A 128 47.32 6.97 13.21
N ILE A 129 46.39 6.58 12.34
CA ILE A 129 46.50 5.39 11.51
C ILE A 129 46.40 5.82 10.05
N THR A 130 47.41 5.44 9.26
CA THR A 130 47.46 5.62 7.80
C THR A 130 47.09 4.35 7.04
N ALA A 131 46.88 3.24 7.74
CA ALA A 131 46.40 1.99 7.18
C ALA A 131 44.90 2.07 6.86
N GLN A 132 44.44 1.24 5.92
CA GLN A 132 43.05 1.23 5.45
C GLN A 132 42.10 0.48 6.40
N GLN A 133 42.63 -0.24 7.40
CA GLN A 133 41.87 -1.07 8.34
C GLN A 133 42.39 -0.92 9.77
N LEU A 134 41.47 -0.91 10.72
CA LEU A 134 41.75 -0.95 12.15
C LEU A 134 42.26 -2.34 12.55
N ARG A 135 43.10 -2.38 13.58
CA ARG A 135 43.54 -3.61 14.22
C ARG A 135 42.67 -3.91 15.43
N ASP A 136 42.79 -5.13 15.94
CA ASP A 136 42.22 -5.48 17.23
C ASP A 136 42.74 -4.53 18.33
N GLY A 137 41.89 -4.15 19.28
CA GLY A 137 42.20 -3.12 20.27
C GLY A 137 42.11 -1.68 19.81
N GLN A 138 41.54 -1.40 18.63
CA GLN A 138 41.38 -0.04 18.12
C GLN A 138 39.91 0.29 17.81
N ILE A 139 39.48 1.50 18.16
CA ILE A 139 38.17 2.06 17.81
C ILE A 139 38.39 3.37 17.07
N GLU A 140 37.80 3.49 15.88
CA GLU A 140 37.86 4.71 15.09
C GLU A 140 36.99 5.81 15.71
N LEU A 141 37.60 6.97 15.92
CA LEU A 141 36.94 8.19 16.41
C LEU A 141 36.47 9.06 15.25
N CYS A 142 37.33 9.23 14.23
CA CYS A 142 37.03 9.96 13.01
C CYS A 142 38.10 9.72 11.94
N ARG A 143 37.82 10.21 10.73
CA ARG A 143 38.81 10.42 9.67
C ARG A 143 39.01 11.91 9.47
N VAL A 144 40.26 12.33 9.32
CA VAL A 144 40.58 13.73 9.06
C VAL A 144 41.27 13.84 7.71
N ALA A 145 40.61 14.50 6.76
CA ALA A 145 41.13 14.73 5.41
C ALA A 145 41.68 16.15 5.31
N VAL A 146 43.01 16.29 5.37
CA VAL A 146 43.67 17.59 5.35
C VAL A 146 44.21 17.88 3.94
N PRO A 147 43.73 18.92 3.23
CA PRO A 147 44.25 19.29 1.92
C PRO A 147 45.74 19.66 1.96
N GLU A 148 46.43 19.51 0.84
CA GLU A 148 47.81 19.98 0.70
C GLU A 148 47.87 21.51 0.88
N GLY A 149 48.82 22.00 1.67
CA GLY A 149 48.99 23.43 1.95
C GLY A 149 48.05 24.00 3.02
N ALA A 150 47.17 23.19 3.63
CA ALA A 150 46.38 23.64 4.77
C ALA A 150 47.29 23.99 5.97
N THR A 151 46.96 25.09 6.66
CA THR A 151 47.69 25.54 7.88
C THR A 151 46.89 25.33 9.16
N GLN A 152 45.61 24.98 9.03
CA GLN A 152 44.69 24.72 10.14
C GLN A 152 43.67 23.66 9.75
N ILE A 153 43.19 22.88 10.73
CA ILE A 153 42.08 21.95 10.55
C ILE A 153 40.76 22.69 10.74
N THR A 154 39.76 22.39 9.91
CA THR A 154 38.38 22.90 10.08
C THR A 154 37.44 21.74 10.40
N SER A 155 36.25 22.03 10.94
CA SER A 155 35.28 20.99 11.28
C SER A 155 34.84 20.17 10.07
N GLU A 156 34.82 20.76 8.87
CA GLU A 156 34.47 20.10 7.61
C GLU A 156 35.51 19.05 7.19
N MET A 157 36.75 19.17 7.66
CA MET A 157 37.81 18.20 7.38
C MET A 157 37.69 16.93 8.26
N ILE A 158 36.81 16.94 9.27
CA ILE A 158 36.64 15.86 10.25
C ILE A 158 35.36 15.08 9.93
N ASP A 159 35.52 13.85 9.47
CA ASP A 159 34.43 12.92 9.21
C ASP A 159 34.27 11.95 10.39
N THR A 160 33.19 12.11 11.13
CA THR A 160 32.82 11.28 12.29
C THR A 160 31.83 10.17 11.94
N SER A 161 31.46 9.96 10.67
CA SER A 161 30.47 8.94 10.28
C SER A 161 30.89 7.51 10.60
N PHE A 162 32.20 7.25 10.67
CA PHE A 162 32.79 5.96 11.03
C PHE A 162 32.82 5.71 12.55
N ARG A 163 32.44 6.71 13.35
CA ARG A 163 32.45 6.64 14.80
C ARG A 163 31.35 5.71 15.30
N VAL A 164 31.74 4.63 15.98
CA VAL A 164 30.79 3.67 16.55
C VAL A 164 30.28 4.17 17.91
N PHE A 165 29.25 5.00 17.90
CA PHE A 165 28.57 5.41 19.14
C PHE A 165 27.64 4.30 19.64
N ARG A 166 27.74 3.95 20.91
CA ARG A 166 26.94 2.90 21.57
C ARG A 166 26.12 3.54 22.66
N SER A 167 24.83 3.20 22.71
CA SER A 167 24.00 3.52 23.87
C SER A 167 23.95 2.32 24.82
N LEU A 168 23.99 2.60 26.13
CA LEU A 168 23.66 1.61 27.14
C LEU A 168 22.14 1.59 27.31
N GLY A 169 21.52 0.42 27.12
CA GLY A 169 20.07 0.24 27.25
C GLY A 169 19.33 0.32 25.91
N LEU A 170 18.01 0.55 25.99
CA LEU A 170 17.13 0.64 24.83
C LEU A 170 16.93 2.12 24.44
N GLN A 171 17.27 2.47 23.20
CA GLN A 171 16.86 3.73 22.59
C GLN A 171 15.44 3.59 22.03
N LEU A 172 14.58 4.57 22.30
CA LEU A 172 13.23 4.60 21.74
C LEU A 172 13.23 5.42 20.44
N SER A 173 12.85 4.82 19.32
CA SER A 173 12.80 5.48 18.00
C SER A 173 11.38 5.55 17.43
N ALA A 174 11.13 6.54 16.58
CA ALA A 174 9.90 6.71 15.81
C ALA A 174 9.93 5.96 14.45
N GLU A 175 11.00 5.21 14.21
CA GLU A 175 11.22 4.31 13.07
C GLU A 175 10.59 2.93 13.33
N LEU A 176 10.34 2.17 12.26
CA LEU A 176 9.70 0.84 12.31
C LEU A 176 10.59 -0.28 11.76
N ASP A 177 11.79 0.08 11.31
CA ASP A 177 12.67 -0.71 10.45
C ASP A 177 14.14 -0.67 10.90
N SER A 178 14.38 -0.33 12.17
CA SER A 178 15.75 -0.30 12.70
C SER A 178 16.40 -1.69 12.67
N GLU A 179 17.66 -1.76 12.22
CA GLU A 179 18.48 -2.98 12.22
C GLU A 179 19.29 -3.14 13.52
N GLU A 180 19.25 -2.16 14.43
CA GLU A 180 20.00 -2.15 15.68
C GLU A 180 19.19 -2.81 16.81
N GLU A 181 19.76 -3.85 17.45
CA GLU A 181 19.13 -4.60 18.56
C GLU A 181 18.80 -3.71 19.80
N GLY A 182 19.48 -2.57 19.92
CA GLY A 182 19.28 -1.61 21.02
C GLY A 182 18.20 -0.56 20.75
N VAL A 183 17.55 -0.58 19.59
CA VAL A 183 16.53 0.41 19.21
C VAL A 183 15.15 -0.22 19.23
N ALA A 184 14.29 0.27 20.12
CA ALA A 184 12.90 -0.18 20.25
C ALA A 184 11.92 0.86 19.69
N ALA A 185 10.82 0.39 19.12
CA ALA A 185 9.75 1.24 18.62
C ALA A 185 9.04 2.00 19.76
N ASN A 186 8.95 3.32 19.64
CA ASN A 186 8.17 4.15 20.56
C ASN A 186 6.67 4.16 20.20
N SER A 187 5.85 4.83 21.02
CA SER A 187 4.40 4.91 20.79
C SER A 187 4.02 5.61 19.47
N LEU A 188 4.87 6.51 18.94
CA LEU A 188 4.68 7.14 17.63
C LEU A 188 4.93 6.14 16.48
N ALA A 189 5.99 5.33 16.57
CA ALA A 189 6.23 4.23 15.63
C ALA A 189 5.05 3.24 15.63
N ILE A 190 4.60 2.82 16.82
CA ILE A 190 3.42 1.96 16.97
C ILE A 190 2.18 2.61 16.36
N LYS A 191 1.97 3.91 16.58
CA LYS A 191 0.86 4.65 15.96
C LYS A 191 0.93 4.65 14.44
N LYS A 192 2.11 4.85 13.84
CA LYS A 192 2.32 4.77 12.39
C LYS A 192 2.00 3.36 11.86
N ALA A 193 2.44 2.31 12.55
CA ALA A 193 2.16 0.94 12.15
C ALA A 193 0.65 0.61 12.21
N ILE A 194 -0.03 1.03 13.28
CA ILE A 194 -1.49 0.88 13.43
C ILE A 194 -2.22 1.66 12.33
N SER A 195 -1.82 2.91 12.08
CA SER A 195 -2.36 3.79 11.03
C SER A 195 -2.23 3.17 9.64
N PHE A 196 -1.08 2.57 9.34
CA PHE A 196 -0.86 1.83 8.10
C PHE A 196 -1.79 0.62 7.97
N LEU A 197 -1.94 -0.16 9.04
CA LEU A 197 -2.84 -1.34 9.07
C LEU A 197 -4.33 -0.96 9.05
N SER A 198 -4.69 0.19 9.62
CA SER A 198 -6.08 0.66 9.72
C SER A 198 -6.53 1.52 8.53
N GLY A 199 -5.64 1.83 7.58
CA GLY A 199 -5.97 2.61 6.39
C GLY A 199 -6.19 4.11 6.64
N GLU A 200 -5.91 4.61 7.85
CA GLU A 200 -5.93 6.06 8.12
C GLU A 200 -4.51 6.60 7.99
N GLY A 201 -4.22 7.50 7.04
CA GLY A 201 -2.87 8.07 6.85
C GLY A 201 -2.02 7.39 5.77
N VAL A 202 -2.63 6.58 4.90
CA VAL A 202 -1.96 6.03 3.72
C VAL A 202 -1.64 7.18 2.73
N PRO A 203 -0.44 7.24 2.13
CA PRO A 203 -0.11 8.24 1.11
C PRO A 203 -1.22 8.39 0.07
N GLU A 204 -1.48 9.62 -0.42
CA GLU A 204 -2.64 9.96 -1.27
C GLU A 204 -2.83 9.01 -2.48
N ALA A 205 -1.76 8.42 -3.00
CA ALA A 205 -1.81 7.42 -4.06
C ALA A 205 -2.53 6.12 -3.64
N LEU A 206 -2.35 5.66 -2.40
CA LEU A 206 -2.96 4.44 -1.87
C LEU A 206 -4.39 4.67 -1.39
N SER A 207 -4.74 5.88 -0.93
CA SER A 207 -6.15 6.24 -0.68
C SER A 207 -6.96 6.24 -1.97
N THR A 208 -6.36 6.67 -3.08
CA THR A 208 -6.97 6.60 -4.42
C THR A 208 -7.21 5.15 -4.86
N LEU A 209 -6.26 4.24 -4.62
CA LEU A 209 -6.42 2.81 -4.90
C LEU A 209 -7.55 2.19 -4.08
N ALA A 210 -7.66 2.52 -2.79
CA ALA A 210 -8.76 2.07 -1.94
C ALA A 210 -10.13 2.60 -2.41
N GLN A 211 -10.20 3.86 -2.82
CA GLN A 211 -11.41 4.45 -3.40
C GLN A 211 -11.81 3.79 -4.72
N LEU A 212 -10.83 3.50 -5.59
CA LEU A 212 -11.08 2.80 -6.85
C LEU A 212 -11.57 1.37 -6.60
N ALA A 213 -10.94 0.65 -5.69
CA ALA A 213 -11.34 -0.70 -5.29
C ALA A 213 -12.78 -0.71 -4.75
N ALA A 214 -13.14 0.26 -3.90
CA ALA A 214 -14.51 0.42 -3.42
C ALA A 214 -15.49 0.79 -4.56
N ALA A 215 -15.11 1.67 -5.48
CA ALA A 215 -15.95 2.08 -6.62
C ALA A 215 -16.28 0.92 -7.57
N ILE A 216 -15.39 -0.08 -7.65
CA ILE A 216 -15.62 -1.33 -8.40
C ILE A 216 -16.15 -2.47 -7.51
N ASN A 217 -16.66 -2.16 -6.31
CA ASN A 217 -17.18 -3.14 -5.33
C ASN A 217 -16.19 -4.25 -4.94
N ASN A 218 -14.89 -3.97 -4.94
CA ASN A 218 -13.83 -4.95 -4.73
C ASN A 218 -13.92 -6.15 -5.69
N ASP A 219 -14.48 -5.97 -6.88
CA ASP A 219 -14.59 -7.03 -7.87
C ASP A 219 -13.26 -7.23 -8.60
N GLY A 220 -12.49 -8.24 -8.16
CA GLY A 220 -11.26 -8.67 -8.82
C GLY A 220 -11.45 -9.18 -10.25
N ASN A 221 -12.69 -9.43 -10.68
CA ASN A 221 -13.05 -9.85 -12.04
C ASN A 221 -13.96 -8.82 -12.74
N PHE A 222 -13.90 -7.54 -12.37
CA PHE A 222 -14.79 -6.48 -12.86
C PHE A 222 -15.02 -6.52 -14.39
N ALA A 223 -13.95 -6.71 -15.18
CA ALA A 223 -14.06 -6.83 -16.64
C ALA A 223 -14.97 -7.98 -17.07
N GLN A 224 -14.81 -9.17 -16.49
CA GLN A 224 -15.64 -10.33 -16.80
C GLN A 224 -17.10 -10.14 -16.34
N THR A 225 -17.31 -9.44 -15.23
CA THR A 225 -18.66 -9.11 -14.74
C THR A 225 -19.38 -8.20 -15.74
N ILE A 226 -18.68 -7.19 -16.26
CA ILE A 226 -19.20 -6.31 -17.32
C ILE A 226 -19.45 -7.10 -18.60
N ASP A 227 -18.52 -7.93 -19.04
CA ASP A 227 -18.68 -8.76 -20.25
C ASP A 227 -19.92 -9.65 -20.16
N LYS A 228 -20.11 -10.35 -19.03
CA LYS A 228 -21.32 -11.15 -18.78
C LYS A 228 -22.60 -10.32 -18.80
N ALA A 229 -22.57 -9.11 -18.26
CA ALA A 229 -23.72 -8.22 -18.27
C ALA A 229 -24.05 -7.70 -19.68
N LEU A 230 -23.04 -7.51 -20.52
CA LEU A 230 -23.17 -7.13 -21.92
C LEU A 230 -23.67 -8.28 -22.79
N ASP A 231 -23.21 -9.51 -22.54
CA ASP A 231 -23.67 -10.72 -23.24
C ASP A 231 -25.18 -11.00 -23.06
N LEU A 232 -25.79 -10.46 -22.00
CA LEU A 232 -27.24 -10.53 -21.77
C LEU A 232 -28.04 -9.50 -22.59
N LYS A 233 -27.38 -8.56 -23.27
CA LYS A 233 -28.04 -7.55 -24.11
C LYS A 233 -28.13 -8.04 -25.56
N ALA A 234 -29.21 -7.67 -26.25
CA ALA A 234 -29.31 -7.92 -27.68
C ALA A 234 -28.34 -7.00 -28.45
N PRO A 235 -27.69 -7.47 -29.54
CA PRO A 235 -26.85 -6.64 -30.40
C PRO A 235 -27.61 -5.43 -30.98
N LEU A 236 -26.90 -4.32 -31.19
CA LEU A 236 -27.51 -3.14 -31.82
C LEU A 236 -27.87 -3.39 -33.29
N THR A 237 -27.01 -4.11 -34.01
CA THR A 237 -27.21 -4.48 -35.41
C THR A 237 -27.83 -5.87 -35.50
N SER A 238 -28.94 -5.98 -36.21
CA SER A 238 -29.64 -7.26 -36.46
C SER A 238 -29.87 -8.10 -35.19
N PRO A 239 -30.52 -7.55 -34.15
CA PRO A 239 -30.76 -8.28 -32.91
C PRO A 239 -31.56 -9.55 -33.17
N THR A 240 -31.06 -10.69 -32.71
CA THR A 240 -31.89 -11.89 -32.53
C THR A 240 -32.62 -11.77 -31.19
N LEU A 241 -33.93 -11.51 -31.24
CA LEU A 241 -34.75 -11.41 -30.04
C LEU A 241 -35.08 -12.81 -29.50
N THR A 242 -34.80 -13.07 -28.23
CA THR A 242 -35.10 -14.34 -27.54
C THR A 242 -36.16 -14.14 -26.46
N GLY A 243 -36.81 -15.22 -26.03
CA GLY A 243 -37.92 -15.16 -25.07
C GLY A 243 -39.19 -14.55 -25.65
N THR A 244 -39.92 -13.75 -24.86
CA THR A 244 -41.16 -13.07 -25.27
C THR A 244 -40.93 -11.55 -25.35
N PRO A 245 -40.39 -11.04 -26.48
CA PRO A 245 -40.12 -9.61 -26.63
C PRO A 245 -41.41 -8.79 -26.53
N LYS A 246 -41.37 -7.68 -25.80
CA LYS A 246 -42.46 -6.71 -25.70
C LYS A 246 -42.10 -5.47 -26.50
N ALA A 247 -42.99 -5.05 -27.39
CA ALA A 247 -42.92 -3.77 -28.08
C ALA A 247 -44.25 -3.01 -27.87
N PRO A 248 -44.24 -1.67 -27.90
CA PRO A 248 -45.48 -0.89 -27.89
C PRO A 248 -46.39 -1.26 -29.07
N THR A 249 -47.70 -1.30 -28.85
CA THR A 249 -48.67 -1.50 -29.95
C THR A 249 -48.88 -0.18 -30.68
N ALA A 250 -48.49 -0.13 -31.95
CA ALA A 250 -48.68 1.03 -32.81
C ALA A 250 -50.17 1.25 -33.17
N ALA A 251 -50.51 2.45 -33.64
CA ALA A 251 -51.82 2.72 -34.24
C ALA A 251 -51.95 2.00 -35.59
N GLN A 252 -53.16 1.56 -35.95
CA GLN A 252 -53.44 0.77 -37.18
C GLN A 252 -53.08 1.48 -38.50
N THR A 253 -52.86 2.80 -38.46
CA THR A 253 -52.48 3.62 -39.62
C THR A 253 -50.98 3.65 -39.90
N VAL A 254 -50.15 3.09 -39.01
CA VAL A 254 -48.69 3.13 -39.13
C VAL A 254 -48.20 2.15 -40.20
N ASN A 255 -47.35 2.64 -41.12
CA ASN A 255 -46.81 1.90 -42.28
C ASN A 255 -45.28 2.03 -42.43
N ASN A 256 -44.56 2.14 -41.32
CA ASN A 256 -43.11 2.27 -41.29
C ASN A 256 -42.43 0.97 -40.79
N THR A 257 -41.12 1.02 -40.51
CA THR A 257 -40.30 -0.14 -40.12
C THR A 257 -40.42 -0.53 -38.63
N GLN A 258 -41.48 -0.11 -37.93
CA GLN A 258 -41.73 -0.55 -36.56
C GLN A 258 -42.09 -2.04 -36.49
N ILE A 259 -41.79 -2.68 -35.36
CA ILE A 259 -42.17 -4.08 -35.12
C ILE A 259 -43.70 -4.15 -34.95
N ALA A 260 -44.36 -4.96 -35.78
CA ALA A 260 -45.79 -5.25 -35.62
C ALA A 260 -46.00 -6.20 -34.43
N THR A 261 -46.69 -5.73 -33.39
CA THR A 261 -47.03 -6.58 -32.23
C THR A 261 -48.15 -7.56 -32.57
N THR A 262 -48.26 -8.64 -31.82
CA THR A 262 -49.38 -9.60 -31.97
C THR A 262 -50.75 -8.94 -31.75
N ALA A 263 -50.82 -7.91 -30.90
CA ALA A 263 -52.04 -7.12 -30.69
C ALA A 263 -52.41 -6.29 -31.93
N PHE A 264 -51.43 -5.63 -32.57
CA PHE A 264 -51.64 -4.89 -33.82
C PHE A 264 -52.17 -5.80 -34.94
N VAL A 265 -51.55 -6.97 -35.13
CA VAL A 265 -51.97 -7.94 -36.16
C VAL A 265 -53.37 -8.48 -35.88
N LYS A 266 -53.68 -8.84 -34.64
CA LYS A 266 -55.05 -9.27 -34.27
C LYS A 266 -56.10 -8.20 -34.54
N ALA A 267 -55.80 -6.94 -34.20
CA ALA A 267 -56.69 -5.83 -34.49
C ALA A 267 -56.87 -5.60 -36.00
N ALA A 268 -55.79 -5.73 -36.78
CA ALA A 268 -55.83 -5.55 -38.24
C ALA A 268 -56.69 -6.62 -38.92
N ILE A 269 -56.52 -7.88 -38.52
CA ILE A 269 -57.33 -9.01 -39.03
C ILE A 269 -58.79 -8.85 -38.60
N SER A 270 -59.04 -8.47 -37.34
CA SER A 270 -60.41 -8.24 -36.87
C SER A 270 -61.09 -7.10 -37.63
N ALA A 271 -60.36 -6.02 -37.96
CA ALA A 271 -60.87 -4.96 -38.82
C ALA A 271 -61.16 -5.50 -40.23
N LEU A 272 -60.25 -6.27 -40.83
CA LEU A 272 -60.47 -6.87 -42.14
C LEU A 272 -61.68 -7.81 -42.20
N VAL A 273 -61.96 -8.57 -41.13
CA VAL A 273 -63.05 -9.56 -41.09
C VAL A 273 -64.38 -8.97 -40.60
N GLY A 274 -64.37 -7.91 -39.80
CA GLY A 274 -65.56 -7.36 -39.14
C GLY A 274 -65.80 -5.86 -39.29
N GLY A 275 -64.96 -5.12 -40.03
CA GLY A 275 -65.08 -3.67 -40.19
C GLY A 275 -64.78 -3.23 -41.62
N SER A 276 -65.82 -2.84 -42.36
CA SER A 276 -65.73 -2.30 -43.73
C SER A 276 -64.86 -3.17 -44.65
N THR A 277 -65.38 -4.35 -44.96
CA THR A 277 -64.82 -5.26 -45.95
C THR A 277 -64.94 -4.66 -47.37
N PRO A 278 -64.03 -4.98 -48.30
CA PRO A 278 -64.19 -4.64 -49.72
C PRO A 278 -65.55 -5.14 -50.24
N GLU A 279 -66.18 -4.40 -51.17
CA GLU A 279 -67.58 -4.56 -51.63
C GLU A 279 -68.02 -6.04 -51.83
N GLY A 280 -67.12 -6.92 -52.28
CA GLY A 280 -67.42 -8.34 -52.44
C GLY A 280 -67.70 -9.15 -51.15
N LEU A 281 -67.15 -8.79 -49.99
CA LEU A 281 -67.45 -9.47 -48.72
C LEU A 281 -68.66 -8.86 -48.00
N ASP A 282 -68.95 -7.58 -48.23
CA ASP A 282 -70.20 -6.96 -47.79
C ASP A 282 -71.38 -7.69 -48.43
N THR A 283 -71.32 -7.95 -49.75
CA THR A 283 -72.35 -8.77 -50.41
C THR A 283 -72.53 -10.16 -49.81
N LEU A 284 -71.47 -10.82 -49.32
CA LEU A 284 -71.60 -12.14 -48.68
C LEU A 284 -72.20 -12.05 -47.27
N SER A 285 -71.85 -11.02 -46.50
CA SER A 285 -72.43 -10.75 -45.18
C SER A 285 -73.90 -10.32 -45.29
N GLU A 286 -74.20 -9.43 -46.24
CA GLU A 286 -75.56 -9.04 -46.59
C GLU A 286 -76.38 -10.22 -47.09
N LEU A 287 -75.80 -11.09 -47.94
CA LEU A 287 -76.50 -12.29 -48.41
C LEU A 287 -76.73 -13.28 -47.27
N ALA A 288 -75.75 -13.51 -46.39
CA ALA A 288 -75.92 -14.36 -45.21
C ALA A 288 -77.00 -13.80 -44.26
N ALA A 289 -76.99 -12.49 -44.00
CA ALA A 289 -78.00 -11.80 -43.20
C ALA A 289 -79.38 -11.80 -43.87
N ALA A 290 -79.47 -11.61 -45.19
CA ALA A 290 -80.72 -11.69 -45.96
C ALA A 290 -81.31 -13.10 -45.96
N LEU A 291 -80.46 -14.12 -45.85
CA LEU A 291 -80.82 -15.52 -45.61
C LEU A 291 -80.96 -15.85 -44.11
N ASN A 292 -81.05 -14.83 -43.25
CA ASN A 292 -81.22 -14.91 -41.80
C ASN A 292 -80.16 -15.76 -41.07
N ASN A 293 -78.94 -15.82 -41.62
CA ASN A 293 -77.84 -16.66 -41.14
C ASN A 293 -78.25 -18.14 -40.92
N ASP A 294 -79.20 -18.66 -41.70
CA ASP A 294 -79.77 -19.99 -41.50
C ASP A 294 -78.83 -21.09 -42.04
N PRO A 295 -78.20 -21.91 -41.19
CA PRO A 295 -77.32 -23.00 -41.62
C PRO A 295 -78.07 -24.09 -42.42
N GLN A 296 -79.39 -24.12 -42.28
CA GLN A 296 -80.30 -25.10 -42.87
C GLN A 296 -81.26 -24.41 -43.85
N PHE A 297 -80.86 -23.28 -44.47
CA PHE A 297 -81.70 -22.46 -45.35
C PHE A 297 -82.53 -23.29 -46.35
N ALA A 298 -81.90 -24.28 -46.99
CA ALA A 298 -82.58 -25.18 -47.92
C ALA A 298 -83.74 -25.97 -47.27
N THR A 299 -83.56 -26.46 -46.03
CA THR A 299 -84.59 -27.17 -45.27
C THR A 299 -85.71 -26.22 -44.84
N THR A 300 -85.36 -25.01 -44.40
CA THR A 300 -86.34 -23.99 -43.98
C THR A 300 -87.22 -23.55 -45.15
N MET A 301 -86.61 -23.27 -46.32
CA MET A 301 -87.35 -22.97 -47.54
C MET A 301 -88.24 -24.13 -47.99
N LYS A 302 -87.75 -25.38 -47.86
CA LYS A 302 -88.54 -26.58 -48.15
C LYS A 302 -89.80 -26.64 -47.27
N LYS A 303 -89.67 -26.43 -45.95
CA LYS A 303 -90.82 -26.39 -45.02
C LYS A 303 -91.79 -25.26 -45.33
N ALA A 304 -91.29 -24.06 -45.67
CA ALA A 304 -92.14 -22.93 -46.04
C ALA A 304 -92.94 -23.20 -47.32
N LEU A 305 -92.34 -23.90 -48.30
CA LEU A 305 -93.00 -24.34 -49.52
C LEU A 305 -94.02 -25.46 -49.26
N GLU A 306 -93.73 -26.40 -48.35
CA GLU A 306 -94.66 -27.46 -47.92
C GLU A 306 -95.92 -26.89 -47.23
N GLY A 307 -95.83 -25.71 -46.61
CA GLY A 307 -96.96 -24.99 -46.01
C GLY A 307 -97.82 -24.20 -46.99
N LYS A 308 -97.43 -24.08 -48.27
CA LYS A 308 -98.32 -23.52 -49.31
C LYS A 308 -99.48 -24.49 -49.53
N GLN A 309 -100.64 -23.96 -49.93
CA GLN A 309 -101.81 -24.80 -50.18
C GLN A 309 -101.46 -25.90 -51.21
N PRO A 310 -101.69 -27.19 -50.91
CA PRO A 310 -101.53 -28.25 -51.89
C PRO A 310 -102.38 -27.95 -53.13
N LEU A 311 -101.98 -28.41 -54.32
CA LEU A 311 -102.82 -28.34 -55.52
C LEU A 311 -104.19 -28.95 -55.20
N ASN A 312 -105.17 -28.09 -54.92
CA ASN A 312 -106.51 -28.49 -54.54
C ASN A 312 -107.31 -28.53 -55.84
N GLN A 313 -107.79 -29.72 -56.20
CA GLN A 313 -108.49 -29.95 -57.45
C GLN A 313 -109.67 -28.97 -57.61
N THR A 314 -110.47 -28.80 -56.56
CA THR A 314 -111.60 -27.85 -56.53
C THR A 314 -111.16 -26.41 -56.77
N LEU A 315 -110.12 -25.91 -56.09
CA LEU A 315 -109.65 -24.53 -56.29
C LEU A 315 -108.97 -24.30 -57.64
N THR A 316 -108.34 -25.34 -58.19
CA THR A 316 -107.76 -25.33 -59.55
C THR A 316 -108.86 -25.25 -60.59
N ASP A 317 -109.91 -26.04 -60.43
CA ASP A 317 -111.08 -26.06 -61.32
C ASP A 317 -111.87 -24.75 -61.24
N LEU A 318 -111.88 -24.08 -60.08
CA LEU A 318 -112.49 -22.76 -59.88
C LEU A 318 -111.62 -21.59 -60.43
N SER A 319 -110.29 -21.71 -60.41
CA SER A 319 -109.37 -20.63 -60.83
C SER A 319 -109.32 -20.47 -62.35
N GLY A 320 -110.31 -19.79 -62.92
CA GLY A 320 -110.42 -19.56 -64.36
C GLY A 320 -111.84 -19.62 -64.91
N LYS A 321 -112.82 -20.01 -64.08
CA LYS A 321 -114.24 -19.97 -64.43
C LYS A 321 -114.81 -18.56 -64.23
N THR A 322 -115.68 -18.13 -65.13
CA THR A 322 -116.50 -16.92 -64.92
C THR A 322 -117.56 -17.19 -63.84
N VAL A 323 -118.19 -16.16 -63.28
CA VAL A 323 -119.25 -16.32 -62.25
C VAL A 323 -120.32 -17.31 -62.70
N ALA A 324 -120.69 -17.32 -63.99
CA ALA A 324 -121.62 -18.28 -64.56
C ALA A 324 -121.07 -19.73 -64.51
N GLY A 325 -119.80 -19.93 -64.85
CA GLY A 325 -119.16 -21.25 -64.81
C GLY A 325 -118.92 -21.80 -63.40
N ILE A 326 -118.96 -20.95 -62.36
CA ILE A 326 -118.88 -21.37 -60.95
C ILE A 326 -120.23 -21.93 -60.46
N LEU A 327 -121.35 -21.44 -60.98
CA LEU A 327 -122.68 -21.85 -60.51
C LEU A 327 -123.11 -23.24 -61.01
N GLU A 328 -122.37 -23.83 -61.95
CA GLU A 328 -122.62 -25.17 -62.53
C GLU A 328 -121.71 -26.28 -61.97
N TYR A 329 -120.78 -25.93 -61.06
CA TYR A 329 -119.79 -26.83 -60.44
C TYR A 329 -120.12 -27.08 -58.97
#